data_AF-A0A929K3N0-F1
#
_entry.id   AF-A0A929K3N0-F1
#
_cell.length_a   1.000
_cell.length_b   1.000
_cell.length_c   1.000
_cell.angle_alpha   90.00
_cell.angle_beta   90.00
_cell.angle_gamma   90.00
#
_symmetry.space_group_name_H-M   'P 1'
#
loop_
_entity.id
_entity.type
_entity.pdbx_description
1 polymer ?
#
loop_
_entity_poly.entity_id
_entity_poly.type
_entity_poly.pdbx_seq_one_letter_code
_entity_poly.pdbx_strand_id
1 'polypeptide(L)'
;NMKKNRTSLKIGDSVRVKEGMPCPDLEDLCIGDWQGRVSEVGEDDSGNGLICIRWDSITLKNMPLYFIDQSEEEGVEYERMYLWPEDVELAERRDTEEDVAKILAESSKSHSWSWLGEDGKRIQKVLADVDKTDVMKALKAWQNYMGKTLAFPFDAVVSGYQDKGPLQSGDSVSVKKISIGDNLYGVIVELRRGRKKYHHPLCDLEVINDDSANYQPLKDYCVWFANR
;
A
#
# COMPACT_ATOMS: atom_id res chain seq x y z
N ASN A 1 16.16 -16.91 -41.79
CA ASN A 1 15.54 -15.58 -41.95
C ASN A 1 14.17 -15.57 -41.29
N MET A 2 14.13 -15.36 -39.97
CA MET A 2 12.87 -14.99 -39.31
C MET A 2 12.59 -13.53 -39.68
N LYS A 3 11.42 -13.27 -40.27
CA LYS A 3 10.99 -11.91 -40.59
C LYS A 3 10.81 -11.17 -39.27
N LYS A 4 11.55 -10.08 -39.08
CA LYS A 4 11.30 -9.13 -38.00
C LYS A 4 9.89 -8.57 -38.18
N ASN A 5 8.99 -8.85 -37.25
CA ASN A 5 7.66 -8.24 -37.22
C ASN A 5 7.82 -6.80 -36.73
N ARG A 6 7.88 -5.85 -37.67
CA ARG A 6 7.80 -4.42 -37.36
C ARG A 6 6.33 -4.05 -37.18
N THR A 7 6.01 -3.47 -36.02
CA THR A 7 4.66 -2.99 -35.74
C THR A 7 4.32 -1.74 -36.54
N SER A 8 3.06 -1.60 -36.95
CA SER A 8 2.51 -0.37 -37.52
C SER A 8 1.92 0.58 -36.46
N LEU A 9 1.85 0.14 -35.20
CA LEU A 9 1.34 0.92 -34.08
C LEU A 9 2.29 2.07 -33.76
N LYS A 10 1.72 3.18 -33.31
CA LYS A 10 2.44 4.40 -32.97
C LYS A 10 2.10 4.84 -31.55
N ILE A 11 3.01 5.60 -30.97
CA ILE A 11 2.78 6.29 -29.69
C ILE A 11 1.48 7.11 -29.79
N GLY A 12 0.59 6.92 -28.82
CA GLY A 12 -0.73 7.56 -28.74
C GLY A 12 -1.87 6.74 -29.33
N ASP A 13 -1.62 5.68 -30.09
CA ASP A 13 -2.68 4.78 -30.56
C ASP A 13 -3.36 4.12 -29.35
N SER A 14 -4.70 4.09 -29.37
CA SER A 14 -5.45 3.31 -28.38
C SER A 14 -5.59 1.87 -28.86
N VAL A 15 -5.26 0.94 -27.99
CA VAL A 15 -5.23 -0.48 -28.30
C VAL A 15 -5.93 -1.28 -27.21
N ARG A 16 -6.58 -2.36 -27.62
CA ARG A 16 -7.24 -3.35 -26.77
C ARG A 16 -6.48 -4.67 -26.87
N VAL A 17 -6.27 -5.32 -25.74
CA VAL A 17 -5.71 -6.68 -25.67
C VAL A 17 -6.76 -7.68 -26.15
N LYS A 18 -6.33 -8.61 -27.01
CA LYS A 18 -7.22 -9.64 -27.56
C LYS A 18 -7.83 -10.51 -26.45
N GLU A 19 -9.03 -11.00 -26.70
CA GLU A 19 -9.76 -11.83 -25.75
C GLU A 19 -8.95 -13.09 -25.34
N GLY A 20 -8.99 -13.43 -24.05
CA GLY A 20 -8.35 -14.63 -23.51
C GLY A 20 -6.83 -14.55 -23.34
N MET A 21 -6.20 -13.39 -23.60
CA MET A 21 -4.76 -13.22 -23.40
C MET A 21 -4.40 -13.23 -21.91
N PRO A 22 -3.44 -14.08 -21.48
CA PRO A 22 -2.93 -14.06 -20.12
C PRO A 22 -2.02 -12.85 -19.89
N CYS A 23 -1.91 -12.43 -18.63
CA CYS A 23 -0.95 -11.43 -18.21
C CYS A 23 0.46 -12.04 -18.29
N PRO A 24 1.44 -11.35 -18.91
CA PRO A 24 2.83 -11.81 -18.96
C PRO A 24 3.48 -11.86 -17.57
N ASP A 25 3.03 -11.00 -16.65
CA ASP A 25 3.58 -10.87 -15.30
C ASP A 25 2.85 -11.75 -14.27
N LEU A 26 1.67 -12.29 -14.61
CA LEU A 26 0.87 -13.11 -13.71
C LEU A 26 0.00 -14.12 -14.47
N GLU A 27 0.47 -15.37 -14.56
CA GLU A 27 -0.12 -16.41 -15.42
C GLU A 27 -1.63 -16.65 -15.18
N ASP A 28 -2.09 -16.56 -13.93
CA ASP A 28 -3.50 -16.77 -13.55
C ASP A 28 -4.44 -15.58 -13.88
N LEU A 29 -3.89 -14.43 -14.29
CA LEU A 29 -4.67 -13.24 -14.63
C LEU A 29 -4.90 -13.15 -16.15
N CYS A 30 -6.16 -13.11 -16.57
CA CYS A 30 -6.53 -12.77 -17.94
C CYS A 30 -6.63 -11.25 -18.10
N ILE A 31 -5.88 -10.70 -19.06
CA ILE A 31 -5.89 -9.26 -19.42
C ILE A 31 -6.64 -9.01 -20.73
N GLY A 32 -7.34 -10.01 -21.27
CA GLY A 32 -8.21 -9.82 -22.43
C GLY A 32 -9.21 -8.68 -22.19
N ASP A 33 -9.48 -7.91 -23.24
CA ASP A 33 -10.29 -6.69 -23.23
C ASP A 33 -9.74 -5.50 -22.42
N TRP A 34 -8.58 -5.62 -21.78
CA TRP A 34 -7.89 -4.46 -21.21
C TRP A 34 -7.49 -3.51 -22.33
N GLN A 35 -7.59 -2.21 -22.06
CA GLN A 35 -7.34 -1.18 -23.06
C GLN A 35 -6.44 -0.09 -22.51
N GLY A 36 -5.62 0.46 -23.39
CA GLY A 36 -4.74 1.55 -23.03
C GLY A 36 -4.31 2.36 -24.24
N ARG A 37 -3.23 3.11 -24.04
CA ARG A 37 -2.54 3.87 -25.07
C ARG A 37 -1.10 3.41 -25.17
N VAL A 38 -0.62 3.26 -26.40
CA VAL A 38 0.80 2.98 -26.65
C VAL A 38 1.62 4.18 -26.15
N SER A 39 2.45 3.95 -25.14
CA SER A 39 3.37 4.95 -24.59
C SER A 39 4.76 4.83 -25.22
N GLU A 40 5.17 3.61 -25.59
CA GLU A 40 6.49 3.33 -26.17
C GLU A 40 6.39 2.27 -27.27
N VAL A 41 7.29 2.37 -28.26
CA VAL A 41 7.45 1.39 -29.33
C VAL A 41 8.94 1.08 -29.44
N GLY A 42 9.31 -0.18 -29.30
CA GLY A 42 10.69 -0.64 -29.27
C GLY A 42 10.88 -2.00 -29.91
N GLU A 43 12.04 -2.59 -29.65
CA GLU A 43 12.38 -3.96 -30.02
C GLU A 43 12.95 -4.68 -28.78
N ASP A 44 12.73 -5.98 -28.66
CA ASP A 44 13.42 -6.83 -27.68
C ASP A 44 14.90 -7.08 -28.08
N ASP A 45 15.65 -7.79 -27.24
CA ASP A 45 17.05 -8.15 -27.51
C ASP A 45 17.25 -8.98 -28.79
N SER A 46 16.18 -9.63 -29.27
CA SER A 46 16.14 -10.42 -30.51
C SER A 46 15.73 -9.60 -31.74
N GLY A 47 15.37 -8.33 -31.56
CA GLY A 47 14.90 -7.44 -32.62
C GLY A 47 13.43 -7.64 -33.02
N ASN A 48 12.62 -8.26 -32.15
CA ASN A 48 11.17 -8.38 -32.32
C ASN A 48 10.49 -7.13 -31.79
N GLY A 49 9.47 -6.62 -32.49
CA GLY A 49 8.76 -5.42 -32.07
C GLY A 49 8.05 -5.61 -30.74
N LEU A 50 8.16 -4.64 -29.83
CA LEU A 50 7.53 -4.63 -28.52
C LEU A 50 6.87 -3.26 -28.30
N ILE A 51 5.70 -3.22 -27.67
CA ILE A 51 5.03 -1.98 -27.32
C ILE A 51 4.81 -1.89 -25.82
N CYS A 52 4.97 -0.71 -25.25
CA CYS A 52 4.52 -0.41 -23.89
C CYS A 52 3.14 0.24 -23.99
N ILE A 53 2.20 -0.29 -23.23
CA ILE A 53 0.84 0.23 -23.13
C ILE A 53 0.68 0.80 -21.73
N ARG A 54 0.25 2.06 -21.63
CA ARG A 54 -0.26 2.63 -20.39
C ARG A 54 -1.76 2.44 -20.33
N TRP A 55 -2.26 1.83 -19.25
CA TRP A 55 -3.67 1.47 -19.13
C TRP A 55 -4.58 2.69 -19.05
N ASP A 56 -5.76 2.58 -19.65
CA ASP A 56 -6.78 3.61 -19.55
C ASP A 56 -7.49 3.59 -18.18
N SER A 57 -8.20 4.66 -17.85
CA SER A 57 -8.87 4.83 -16.56
C SER A 57 -9.92 3.76 -16.29
N ILE A 58 -10.57 3.21 -17.33
CA ILE A 58 -11.55 2.13 -17.19
C ILE A 58 -10.85 0.83 -16.79
N THR A 59 -9.73 0.52 -17.43
CA THR A 59 -8.91 -0.65 -17.12
C THR A 59 -8.35 -0.54 -15.72
N LEU A 60 -7.73 0.60 -15.38
CA LEU A 60 -7.19 0.86 -14.03
C LEU A 60 -8.26 0.76 -12.94
N LYS A 61 -9.47 1.27 -13.19
CA LYS A 61 -10.57 1.22 -12.23
C LYS A 61 -11.12 -0.19 -12.00
N ASN A 62 -11.10 -1.04 -13.02
CA ASN A 62 -11.59 -2.43 -12.93
C ASN A 62 -10.47 -3.45 -12.71
N MET A 63 -9.22 -2.98 -12.63
CA MET A 63 -8.06 -3.81 -12.40
C MET A 63 -8.22 -4.57 -11.07
N PRO A 64 -7.98 -5.89 -11.04
CA PRO A 64 -8.10 -6.66 -9.81
C PRO A 64 -7.15 -6.13 -8.74
N LEU A 65 -7.68 -5.85 -7.54
CA LEU A 65 -6.87 -5.26 -6.46
C LEU A 65 -5.67 -6.14 -6.07
N TYR A 66 -5.79 -7.47 -6.17
CA TYR A 66 -4.68 -8.37 -5.88
C TYR A 66 -3.48 -8.18 -6.82
N PHE A 67 -3.73 -7.78 -8.07
CA PHE A 67 -2.66 -7.52 -9.04
C PHE A 67 -1.93 -6.23 -8.69
N ILE A 68 -2.66 -5.18 -8.31
CA ILE A 68 -2.10 -3.91 -7.80
C ILE A 68 -1.28 -4.17 -6.53
N ASP A 69 -1.85 -4.91 -5.57
CA ASP A 69 -1.18 -5.25 -4.31
C ASP A 69 0.15 -5.98 -4.57
N GLN A 70 0.13 -7.01 -5.43
CA GLN A 70 1.32 -7.78 -5.77
C GLN A 70 2.37 -6.92 -6.49
N SER A 71 1.95 -6.08 -7.44
CA SER A 71 2.87 -5.17 -8.14
C SER A 71 3.56 -4.19 -7.20
N GLU A 72 2.83 -3.63 -6.24
CA GLU A 72 3.40 -2.74 -5.21
C GLU A 72 4.36 -3.49 -4.26
N GLU A 73 4.02 -4.73 -3.88
CA GLU A 73 4.90 -5.59 -3.05
C GLU A 73 6.21 -5.94 -3.76
N GLU A 74 6.15 -6.21 -5.07
CA GLU A 74 7.31 -6.53 -5.92
C GLU A 74 8.07 -5.28 -6.40
N GLY A 75 7.53 -4.08 -6.18
CA GLY A 75 8.12 -2.82 -6.62
C GLY A 75 8.09 -2.62 -8.13
N VAL A 76 7.09 -3.18 -8.82
CA VAL A 76 6.89 -3.09 -10.27
C VAL A 76 5.70 -2.21 -10.62
N GLU A 77 5.74 -1.57 -11.79
CA GLU A 77 4.70 -0.64 -12.23
C GLU A 77 3.49 -1.39 -12.81
N TYR A 78 2.34 -1.41 -12.13
CA TYR A 78 1.10 -2.01 -12.64
C TYR A 78 0.38 -1.16 -13.70
N GLU A 79 0.72 0.14 -13.78
CA GLU A 79 0.02 1.12 -14.64
C GLU A 79 0.34 0.96 -16.13
N ARG A 80 1.39 0.20 -16.45
CA ARG A 80 1.86 -0.04 -17.81
C ARG A 80 2.28 -1.48 -18.00
N MET A 81 2.27 -1.95 -19.24
CA MET A 81 2.69 -3.30 -19.57
C MET A 81 3.31 -3.36 -20.96
N TYR A 82 4.35 -4.17 -21.09
CA TYR A 82 4.94 -4.48 -22.39
C TYR A 82 4.22 -5.69 -23.00
N LEU A 83 3.67 -5.52 -24.20
CA LEU A 83 2.99 -6.59 -24.95
C LEU A 83 3.50 -6.67 -26.38
N TRP A 84 3.29 -7.83 -26.99
CA TRP A 84 3.55 -8.01 -28.41
C TRP A 84 2.49 -7.27 -29.25
N PRO A 85 2.89 -6.59 -30.33
CA PRO A 85 1.95 -5.94 -31.24
C PRO A 85 0.85 -6.86 -31.78
N GLU A 86 1.14 -8.14 -31.94
CA GLU A 86 0.22 -9.17 -32.38
C GLU A 86 -0.84 -9.57 -31.33
N ASP A 87 -0.65 -9.23 -30.05
CA ASP A 87 -1.57 -9.56 -28.96
C ASP A 87 -2.65 -8.49 -28.75
N VAL A 88 -2.57 -7.40 -29.51
CA VAL A 88 -3.48 -6.27 -29.42
C VAL A 88 -4.11 -5.94 -30.75
N GLU A 89 -5.14 -5.10 -30.69
CA GLU A 89 -5.81 -4.52 -31.83
C GLU A 89 -6.13 -3.04 -31.57
N LEU A 90 -6.23 -2.24 -32.63
CA LEU A 90 -6.64 -0.84 -32.51
C LEU A 90 -8.05 -0.75 -31.94
N ALA A 91 -8.24 0.19 -31.03
CA ALA A 91 -9.51 0.42 -30.35
C ALA A 91 -9.86 1.91 -30.34
N GLU A 92 -11.15 2.20 -30.16
CA GLU A 92 -11.59 3.58 -29.94
C GLU A 92 -11.20 4.04 -28.54
N ARG A 93 -10.66 5.26 -28.45
CA ARG A 93 -10.28 5.87 -27.17
C ARG A 93 -11.52 6.03 -26.27
N ARG A 94 -11.42 5.60 -25.01
CA ARG A 94 -12.54 5.59 -24.05
C ARG A 94 -12.48 6.69 -22.99
N ASP A 95 -11.32 7.33 -22.82
CA ASP A 95 -11.07 8.30 -21.74
C ASP A 95 -9.97 9.32 -22.11
N THR A 96 -9.60 10.18 -21.15
CA THR A 96 -8.52 11.15 -21.28
C THR A 96 -7.33 10.83 -20.36
N GLU A 97 -6.20 11.51 -20.56
CA GLU A 97 -5.06 11.44 -19.62
C GLU A 97 -5.41 12.02 -18.23
N GLU A 98 -6.33 12.99 -18.18
CA GLU A 98 -6.81 13.57 -16.93
C GLU A 98 -7.63 12.55 -16.13
N ASP A 99 -8.46 11.74 -16.80
CA ASP A 99 -9.20 10.64 -16.17
C ASP A 99 -8.25 9.60 -15.56
N VAL A 100 -7.19 9.23 -16.30
CA VAL A 100 -6.14 8.34 -15.79
C VAL A 100 -5.48 8.91 -14.55
N ALA A 101 -5.02 10.17 -14.61
CA ALA A 101 -4.36 10.82 -13.48
C ALA A 101 -5.26 10.85 -12.23
N LYS A 102 -6.58 11.06 -12.42
CA LYS A 102 -7.56 11.03 -11.33
C LYS A 102 -7.68 9.64 -10.71
N ILE A 103 -7.81 8.59 -11.52
CA ILE A 103 -7.88 7.21 -11.02
C ILE A 103 -6.62 6.83 -10.25
N LEU A 104 -5.43 7.15 -10.77
CA LEU A 104 -4.17 6.84 -10.09
C LEU A 104 -4.02 7.61 -8.75
N ALA A 105 -4.45 8.88 -8.71
CA ALA A 105 -4.48 9.65 -7.48
C ALA A 105 -5.47 9.08 -6.43
N GLU A 106 -6.55 8.44 -6.86
CA GLU A 106 -7.52 7.74 -6.00
C GLU A 106 -6.99 6.34 -5.57
N SER A 107 -6.41 5.58 -6.49
CA SER A 107 -5.85 4.24 -6.24
C SER A 107 -4.65 4.28 -5.30
N SER A 108 -3.75 5.25 -5.44
CA SER A 108 -2.60 5.42 -4.55
C SER A 108 -2.99 5.73 -3.09
N LYS A 109 -4.18 6.30 -2.86
CA LYS A 109 -4.74 6.46 -1.50
C LYS A 109 -5.27 5.15 -0.94
N SER A 110 -5.80 4.28 -1.80
CA SER A 110 -6.43 3.02 -1.41
C SER A 110 -5.44 1.87 -1.17
N HIS A 111 -4.24 1.95 -1.75
CA HIS A 111 -3.20 0.92 -1.65
C HIS A 111 -1.94 1.42 -0.92
N SER A 112 -2.02 2.52 -0.18
CA SER A 112 -0.83 3.15 0.46
C SER A 112 -0.05 2.22 1.38
N TRP A 113 -0.66 1.14 1.85
CA TRP A 113 -0.07 0.20 2.81
C TRP A 113 -0.01 -1.25 2.29
N SER A 114 -0.38 -1.53 1.03
CA SER A 114 -0.49 -2.91 0.51
C SER A 114 0.81 -3.71 0.58
N TRP A 115 1.95 -3.05 0.34
CA TRP A 115 3.31 -3.61 0.42
C TRP A 115 3.70 -4.12 1.83
N LEU A 116 2.91 -3.82 2.87
CA LEU A 116 3.07 -4.39 4.23
C LEU A 116 2.27 -5.70 4.42
N GLY A 117 1.73 -6.28 3.35
CA GLY A 117 0.96 -7.52 3.38
C GLY A 117 -0.30 -7.42 4.25
N GLU A 118 -0.56 -8.44 5.06
CA GLU A 118 -1.76 -8.51 5.92
C GLU A 118 -1.81 -7.41 6.98
N ASP A 119 -0.66 -6.95 7.48
CA ASP A 119 -0.57 -5.80 8.40
C ASP A 119 -1.04 -4.53 7.68
N GLY A 120 -0.59 -4.35 6.44
CA GLY A 120 -1.01 -3.29 5.53
C GLY A 120 -2.52 -3.21 5.31
N LYS A 121 -3.15 -4.35 5.02
CA LYS A 121 -4.61 -4.42 4.84
C LYS A 121 -5.38 -4.00 6.09
N ARG A 122 -4.87 -4.29 7.30
CA ARG A 122 -5.50 -3.85 8.56
C ARG A 122 -5.25 -2.36 8.81
N ILE A 123 -4.06 -1.86 8.52
CA ILE A 123 -3.74 -0.43 8.60
C ILE A 123 -4.63 0.39 7.66
N GLN A 124 -4.83 -0.06 6.41
CA GLN A 124 -5.70 0.59 5.44
C GLN A 124 -7.15 0.68 5.94
N LYS A 125 -7.66 -0.33 6.65
CA LYS A 125 -9.00 -0.29 7.27
C LYS A 125 -9.12 0.78 8.36
N VAL A 126 -8.06 1.00 9.14
CA VAL A 126 -8.04 2.06 10.17
C VAL A 126 -7.99 3.45 9.52
N LEU A 127 -7.35 3.56 8.36
CA LEU A 127 -7.04 4.83 7.68
C LEU A 127 -7.87 5.07 6.40
N ALA A 128 -8.96 4.34 6.20
CA ALA A 128 -9.69 4.30 4.92
C ALA A 128 -10.09 5.68 4.36
N ASP A 129 -10.42 6.63 5.24
CA ASP A 129 -10.84 8.00 4.87
C ASP A 129 -9.78 9.07 5.18
N VAL A 130 -8.53 8.67 5.39
CA VAL A 130 -7.43 9.56 5.77
C VAL A 130 -6.46 9.71 4.61
N ASP A 131 -6.23 10.95 4.19
CA ASP A 131 -5.15 11.26 3.26
C ASP A 131 -3.79 10.91 3.91
N LYS A 132 -2.96 10.13 3.21
CA LYS A 132 -1.65 9.69 3.72
C LYS A 132 -0.73 10.85 4.15
N THR A 133 -0.91 12.03 3.55
CA THR A 133 -0.13 13.22 3.89
C THR A 133 -0.63 13.96 5.13
N ASP A 134 -1.86 13.67 5.59
CA ASP A 134 -2.49 14.28 6.77
C ASP A 134 -2.19 13.46 8.03
N VAL A 135 -0.94 13.54 8.49
CA VAL A 135 -0.43 12.81 9.67
C VAL A 135 -1.30 13.04 10.91
N MET A 136 -1.83 14.26 11.08
CA MET A 136 -2.69 14.58 12.23
C MET A 136 -4.03 13.84 12.18
N LYS A 137 -4.68 13.75 11.01
CA LYS A 137 -5.88 12.91 10.87
C LYS A 137 -5.57 11.44 11.03
N ALA A 138 -4.43 10.96 10.53
CA ALA A 138 -4.02 9.57 10.69
C ALA A 138 -3.82 9.22 12.18
N LEU A 139 -3.10 10.06 12.93
CA LEU A 139 -2.97 9.92 14.37
C LEU A 139 -4.32 9.94 15.07
N LYS A 140 -5.24 10.81 14.66
CA LYS A 140 -6.58 10.88 15.25
C LYS A 140 -7.40 9.62 14.98
N ALA A 141 -7.32 9.06 13.77
CA ALA A 141 -7.97 7.80 13.42
C ALA A 141 -7.42 6.65 14.27
N TRP A 142 -6.10 6.55 14.40
CA TRP A 142 -5.42 5.59 15.28
C TRP A 142 -5.83 5.71 16.74
N GLN A 143 -5.87 6.92 17.30
CA GLN A 143 -6.36 7.15 18.67
C GLN A 143 -7.79 6.69 18.86
N ASN A 144 -8.68 6.99 17.91
CA ASN A 144 -10.08 6.62 17.98
C ASN A 144 -10.26 5.10 17.88
N TYR A 145 -9.49 4.44 17.00
CA TYR A 145 -9.49 2.99 16.84
C TYR A 145 -8.98 2.32 18.12
N MET A 146 -7.77 2.66 18.57
CA MET A 146 -7.15 2.08 19.77
C MET A 146 -7.93 2.35 21.05
N GLY A 147 -8.56 3.51 21.17
CA GLY A 147 -9.43 3.81 22.32
C GLY A 147 -10.66 2.90 22.42
N LYS A 148 -11.05 2.25 21.32
CA LYS A 148 -12.16 1.28 21.26
C LYS A 148 -11.68 -0.17 21.30
N THR A 149 -10.49 -0.45 20.78
CA THR A 149 -9.99 -1.83 20.62
C THR A 149 -9.04 -2.28 21.72
N LEU A 150 -8.23 -1.39 22.30
CA LEU A 150 -7.32 -1.76 23.37
C LEU A 150 -8.07 -1.96 24.69
N ALA A 151 -7.91 -3.14 25.29
CA ALA A 151 -8.38 -3.44 26.63
C ALA A 151 -7.41 -2.86 27.66
N PHE A 152 -7.84 -1.81 28.39
CA PHE A 152 -7.05 -1.23 29.47
C PHE A 152 -7.51 -1.70 30.86
N PRO A 153 -6.59 -1.84 31.84
CA PRO A 153 -5.14 -1.77 31.67
C PRO A 153 -4.59 -3.05 31.02
N PHE A 154 -3.43 -2.95 30.38
CA PHE A 154 -2.67 -4.11 29.89
C PHE A 154 -1.18 -3.97 30.18
N ASP A 155 -0.49 -5.10 30.20
CA ASP A 155 0.94 -5.15 30.46
C ASP A 155 1.72 -5.18 29.14
N ALA A 156 2.80 -4.41 29.11
CA ALA A 156 3.68 -4.21 27.97
C ALA A 156 5.13 -4.15 28.45
N VAL A 157 6.06 -4.27 27.52
CA VAL A 157 7.49 -4.02 27.73
C VAL A 157 7.90 -2.83 26.88
N VAL A 158 8.78 -2.00 27.43
CA VAL A 158 9.45 -0.94 26.65
C VAL A 158 10.42 -1.61 25.69
N SER A 159 10.17 -1.50 24.39
CA SER A 159 11.00 -2.07 23.33
C SER A 159 11.91 -1.01 22.68
N GLY A 160 11.45 0.24 22.61
CA GLY A 160 12.21 1.35 22.03
C GLY A 160 13.49 1.70 22.80
N TYR A 161 14.56 2.02 22.07
CA TYR A 161 15.80 2.53 22.66
C TYR A 161 15.59 3.94 23.24
N GLN A 162 16.05 4.16 24.48
CA GLN A 162 15.91 5.43 25.20
C GLN A 162 17.29 5.92 25.65
N ASP A 163 17.80 6.99 25.05
CA ASP A 163 19.10 7.58 25.43
C ASP A 163 19.13 8.07 26.88
N LYS A 164 18.00 8.63 27.36
CA LYS A 164 17.86 9.18 28.71
C LYS A 164 16.43 8.99 29.20
N GLY A 165 16.25 8.44 30.40
CA GLY A 165 14.93 8.37 31.01
C GLY A 165 14.82 7.36 32.15
N PRO A 166 13.77 7.48 32.98
CA PRO A 166 13.51 6.55 34.09
C PRO A 166 12.97 5.18 33.64
N LEU A 167 12.64 5.04 32.35
CA LEU A 167 12.25 3.79 31.71
C LEU A 167 13.34 3.43 30.72
N GLN A 168 13.70 2.15 30.69
CA GLN A 168 14.72 1.57 29.84
C GLN A 168 14.12 0.42 29.04
N SER A 169 14.73 0.08 27.91
CA SER A 169 14.32 -1.09 27.12
C SER A 169 14.35 -2.36 28.00
N GLY A 170 13.33 -3.20 27.87
CA GLY A 170 13.09 -4.38 28.70
C GLY A 170 12.26 -4.13 29.96
N ASP A 171 11.96 -2.88 30.33
CA ASP A 171 11.13 -2.60 31.50
C ASP A 171 9.67 -3.01 31.29
N SER A 172 9.16 -3.87 32.17
CA SER A 172 7.73 -4.17 32.22
C SER A 172 6.93 -3.01 32.82
N VAL A 173 5.87 -2.64 32.12
CA VAL A 173 5.00 -1.50 32.44
C VAL A 173 3.53 -1.91 32.28
N SER A 174 2.65 -1.24 33.01
CA SER A 174 1.21 -1.43 32.88
C SER A 174 0.58 -0.18 32.28
N VAL A 175 0.12 -0.29 31.03
CA VAL A 175 -0.49 0.78 30.26
C VAL A 175 -1.93 1.00 30.74
N LYS A 176 -2.29 2.25 31.04
CA LYS A 176 -3.55 2.59 31.72
C LYS A 176 -4.58 3.25 30.83
N LYS A 177 -4.16 4.12 29.91
CA LYS A 177 -5.03 4.79 28.94
C LYS A 177 -4.23 5.54 27.89
N ILE A 178 -4.88 5.86 26.78
CA ILE A 178 -4.40 6.85 25.81
C ILE A 178 -4.49 8.25 26.45
N SER A 179 -3.44 9.05 26.29
CA SER A 179 -3.39 10.43 26.79
C SER A 179 -3.61 11.43 25.66
N ILE A 180 -2.66 11.54 24.74
CA ILE A 180 -2.67 12.53 23.64
C ILE A 180 -2.05 11.93 22.38
N GLY A 181 -2.15 12.67 21.28
CA GLY A 181 -1.48 12.35 20.02
C GLY A 181 -0.49 13.48 19.76
N ASP A 182 0.72 13.12 19.40
CA ASP A 182 1.83 14.02 19.11
C ASP A 182 2.36 13.70 17.71
N ASN A 183 2.69 14.73 16.94
CA ASN A 183 3.17 14.54 15.57
C ASN A 183 4.49 13.77 15.51
N LEU A 184 5.42 14.09 16.42
CA LEU A 184 6.75 13.52 16.44
C LEU A 184 6.75 12.16 17.13
N TYR A 185 6.09 12.07 18.29
CA TYR A 185 6.15 10.90 19.17
C TYR A 185 4.92 9.98 19.06
N GLY A 186 3.97 10.31 18.19
CA GLY A 186 2.77 9.52 17.97
C GLY A 186 1.79 9.55 19.12
N VAL A 187 1.05 8.44 19.28
CA VAL A 187 0.11 8.27 20.38
C VAL A 187 0.86 8.10 21.69
N ILE A 188 0.62 9.02 22.62
CA ILE A 188 1.19 8.98 23.97
C ILE A 188 0.20 8.32 24.92
N VAL A 189 0.68 7.34 25.69
CA VAL A 189 -0.10 6.63 26.71
C VAL A 189 0.35 7.01 28.12
N GLU A 190 -0.59 6.94 29.06
CA GLU A 190 -0.27 6.91 30.48
C GLU A 190 0.05 5.48 30.89
N LEU A 191 1.20 5.28 31.53
CA LEU A 191 1.60 3.98 32.04
C LEU A 191 2.07 4.06 33.50
N ARG A 192 2.15 2.90 34.15
CA ARG A 192 2.69 2.73 35.50
C ARG A 192 3.80 1.71 35.54
N ARG A 193 4.86 2.04 36.28
CA ARG A 193 5.90 1.10 36.73
C ARG A 193 5.95 1.15 38.25
N GLY A 194 5.50 0.09 38.91
CA GLY A 194 5.25 0.10 40.35
C GLY A 194 4.24 1.20 40.73
N ARG A 195 4.61 2.08 41.66
CA ARG A 195 3.76 3.18 42.14
C ARG A 195 3.87 4.48 41.34
N LYS A 196 4.83 4.57 40.41
CA LYS A 196 5.10 5.79 39.65
C LYS A 196 4.31 5.79 38.34
N LYS A 197 3.85 6.98 37.95
CA LYS A 197 3.13 7.25 36.70
C LYS A 197 4.08 7.91 35.70
N TYR A 198 3.97 7.52 34.44
CA TYR A 198 4.74 8.08 33.32
C TYR A 198 3.84 8.29 32.10
N HIS A 199 4.32 9.11 31.17
CA HIS A 199 3.78 9.23 29.83
C HIS A 199 4.84 8.74 28.84
N HIS A 200 4.46 7.92 27.88
CA HIS A 200 5.40 7.29 26.95
C HIS A 200 4.77 7.10 25.57
N PRO A 201 5.58 7.17 24.49
CA PRO A 201 5.12 6.80 23.15
C PRO A 201 4.63 5.36 23.13
N LEU A 202 3.47 5.13 22.53
CA LEU A 202 2.92 3.79 22.39
C LEU A 202 3.70 2.95 21.36
N CYS A 203 4.34 3.61 20.40
CA CYS A 203 5.18 2.94 19.38
C CYS A 203 6.44 2.30 19.95
N ASP A 204 6.85 2.70 21.16
CA ASP A 204 8.02 2.18 21.86
C ASP A 204 7.67 1.04 22.82
N LEU A 205 6.44 0.53 22.74
CA LEU A 205 5.92 -0.54 23.59
C LEU A 205 5.57 -1.78 22.77
N GLU A 206 5.76 -2.93 23.39
CA GLU A 206 5.37 -4.24 22.85
C GLU A 206 4.51 -4.98 23.89
N VAL A 207 3.45 -5.67 23.45
CA VAL A 207 2.65 -6.50 24.36
C VAL A 207 3.46 -7.72 24.75
N ILE A 208 3.47 -8.08 26.04
CA ILE A 208 4.29 -9.19 26.56
C ILE A 208 3.85 -10.55 26.00
N ASN A 209 2.57 -10.68 25.66
CA ASN A 209 1.96 -11.92 25.20
C ASN A 209 1.26 -11.70 23.86
N ASP A 210 1.69 -12.45 22.85
CA ASP A 210 1.17 -12.38 21.49
C ASP A 210 -0.27 -12.90 21.38
N ASP A 211 -0.72 -13.73 22.34
CA ASP A 211 -2.12 -14.19 22.44
C ASP A 211 -3.06 -13.10 22.99
N SER A 212 -2.52 -11.96 23.42
CA SER A 212 -3.32 -10.85 23.91
C SER A 212 -4.17 -10.23 22.81
N ALA A 213 -5.43 -9.91 23.13
CA ALA A 213 -6.29 -9.14 22.23
C ALA A 213 -5.71 -7.76 21.85
N ASN A 214 -4.75 -7.25 22.64
CA ASN A 214 -4.07 -5.99 22.37
C ASN A 214 -2.85 -6.14 21.47
N TYR A 215 -2.34 -7.35 21.23
CA TYR A 215 -1.13 -7.57 20.43
C TYR A 215 -1.32 -7.04 19.01
N GLN A 216 -2.36 -7.51 18.31
CA GLN A 216 -2.56 -7.16 16.90
C GLN A 216 -2.82 -5.66 16.67
N PRO A 217 -3.72 -5.00 17.41
CA PRO A 217 -3.93 -3.55 17.24
C PRO A 217 -2.68 -2.71 17.55
N LEU A 218 -1.87 -3.13 18.52
CA LEU A 218 -0.61 -2.43 18.84
C LEU A 218 0.43 -2.64 17.75
N LYS A 219 0.61 -3.87 17.29
CA LYS A 219 1.53 -4.20 16.19
C LYS A 219 1.20 -3.40 14.94
N ASP A 220 -0.07 -3.37 14.52
CA ASP A 220 -0.48 -2.64 13.32
C ASP A 220 -0.18 -1.13 13.43
N TYR A 221 -0.40 -0.55 14.62
CA TYR A 221 -0.05 0.84 14.89
C TYR A 221 1.48 1.09 14.82
N CYS A 222 2.28 0.22 15.44
CA CYS A 222 3.74 0.36 15.42
C CYS A 222 4.31 0.22 14.00
N VAL A 223 3.80 -0.74 13.22
CA VAL A 223 4.15 -0.92 11.81
C VAL A 223 3.79 0.31 10.99
N TRP A 224 2.58 0.84 11.13
CA TRP A 224 2.21 2.10 10.47
C TRP A 224 3.14 3.26 10.88
N PHE A 225 3.39 3.42 12.18
CA PHE A 225 4.18 4.53 12.71
C PHE A 225 5.62 4.53 12.20
N ALA A 226 6.22 3.36 12.01
CA ALA A 226 7.57 3.20 11.48
C ALA A 226 7.69 3.52 9.98
N ASN A 227 6.58 3.47 9.23
CA ASN A 227 6.55 3.56 7.77
C ASN A 227 5.77 4.77 7.22
N ARG A 228 5.37 5.71 8.08
CA ARG A 228 4.63 6.93 7.72
C ARG A 228 5.54 8.10 7.36
#